data_AF-A0A7J2IDZ6-F1
#
_entry.id   AF-A0A7J2IDZ6-F1
#
_cell.length_a   1.000
_cell.length_b   1.000
_cell.length_c   1.000
_cell.angle_alpha   90.00
_cell.angle_beta   90.00
_cell.angle_gamma   90.00
#
_symmetry.space_group_name_H-M   'P 1'
#
loop_
_entity.id
_entity.type
_entity.pdbx_description
1 polymer ?
#
loop_
_entity_poly.entity_id
_entity_poly.type
_entity_poly.pdbx_seq_one_letter_code
_entity_poly.pdbx_strand_id
1 'polypeptide(L)'
;MENLLVMIGILLIFLGFFAVITGILLQMMEQPKGREGPEVRGGAVIFIGPIPIAFGTDKESVIVVSVFMIVLMLVAWLLLSGWR
;
A
#
# COMPACT_ATOMS: atom_id res chain seq x y z
N MET A 1 -10.49 33.08 6.65
CA MET A 1 -11.22 32.20 5.71
C MET A 1 -10.29 31.12 5.14
N GLU A 2 -9.00 31.40 4.98
CA GLU A 2 -8.00 30.43 4.52
C GLU A 2 -7.89 29.19 5.42
N ASN A 3 -7.91 29.38 6.74
CA ASN A 3 -7.79 28.26 7.69
C ASN A 3 -8.96 27.27 7.62
N LEU A 4 -10.17 27.76 7.29
CA LEU A 4 -11.35 26.90 7.16
C LEU A 4 -11.24 26.00 5.93
N LEU A 5 -10.78 26.56 4.80
CA LEU A 5 -10.61 25.83 3.56
C LEU A 5 -9.50 24.77 3.69
N VAL A 6 -8.39 25.12 4.35
CA VAL A 6 -7.30 24.19 4.66
C VAL A 6 -7.78 23.08 5.60
N MET A 7 -8.55 23.41 6.65
CA MET A 7 -9.08 22.42 7.58
C MET A 7 -10.04 21.42 6.89
N ILE A 8 -10.93 21.92 6.04
CA ILE A 8 -11.86 21.08 5.25
C ILE A 8 -11.08 20.20 4.27
N GLY A 9 -10.05 20.74 3.61
CA GLY A 9 -9.19 19.98 2.70
C GLY A 9 -8.47 18.83 3.41
N ILE A 10 -7.87 19.10 4.59
CA ILE A 10 -7.23 18.08 5.41
C ILE A 10 -8.24 17.00 5.83
N LEU A 11 -9.44 17.41 6.27
CA LEU A 11 -10.49 16.48 6.70
C LEU A 11 -10.97 15.57 5.55
N LEU A 12 -11.09 16.12 4.33
CA LEU A 12 -11.40 15.35 3.12
C LEU A 12 -10.31 14.34 2.76
N ILE A 13 -9.04 14.72 2.87
CA ILE A 13 -7.90 13.80 2.64
C ILE A 13 -7.97 12.63 3.61
N PHE A 14 -8.17 12.89 4.91
CA PHE A 14 -8.30 11.83 5.91
C PHE A 14 -9.53 10.95 5.64
N LEU A 15 -10.67 11.54 5.29
CA LEU A 15 -11.88 10.78 4.97
C LEU A 15 -11.66 9.86 3.76
N GLY A 16 -11.02 10.36 2.71
CA GLY A 16 -10.65 9.56 1.54
C GLY A 16 -9.67 8.44 1.88
N PHE A 17 -8.66 8.73 2.69
CA PHE A 17 -7.69 7.74 3.17
C PHE A 17 -8.38 6.59 3.94
N PHE A 18 -9.24 6.92 4.90
CA PHE A 18 -10.01 5.92 5.63
C PHE A 18 -10.96 5.13 4.72
N ALA A 19 -11.64 5.79 3.78
CA ALA A 19 -12.51 5.12 2.82
C ALA A 19 -11.75 4.06 2.00
N VAL A 20 -10.57 4.41 1.48
CA VAL A 20 -9.71 3.47 0.74
C VAL A 20 -9.27 2.30 1.63
N ILE A 21 -8.81 2.56 2.86
CA ILE A 21 -8.43 1.50 3.79
C ILE A 21 -9.60 0.57 4.08
N THR A 22 -10.79 1.11 4.38
CA THR A 22 -11.97 0.30 4.66
C THR A 22 -12.38 -0.53 3.46
N GLY A 23 -12.31 0.01 2.24
CA GLY A 23 -12.59 -0.74 1.01
C GLY A 23 -11.64 -1.92 0.83
N ILE A 24 -10.34 -1.71 1.04
CA ILE A 24 -9.33 -2.79 0.98
C ILE A 24 -9.60 -3.85 2.06
N LEU A 25 -9.89 -3.44 3.30
CA LEU A 25 -10.17 -4.36 4.39
C LEU A 25 -11.44 -5.20 4.13
N LEU A 26 -12.51 -4.58 3.65
CA LEU A 26 -13.74 -5.29 3.30
C LEU A 26 -13.49 -6.29 2.17
N GLN A 27 -12.73 -5.90 1.14
CA GLN A 27 -12.33 -6.79 0.05
C GLN A 27 -11.50 -7.99 0.53
N MET A 28 -10.64 -7.80 1.53
CA MET A 28 -9.88 -8.89 2.16
C MET A 28 -10.78 -9.84 2.96
N MET A 29 -11.88 -9.34 3.54
CA MET A 29 -12.82 -10.12 4.35
C MET A 29 -13.86 -10.88 3.50
N GLU A 30 -14.12 -10.44 2.27
CA GLU A 30 -14.96 -11.14 1.31
C GLU A 30 -14.24 -12.37 0.74
N GLN A 31 -14.14 -13.45 1.55
CA GLN A 31 -13.83 -14.77 1.02
C GLN A 31 -15.08 -15.38 0.36
N PRO A 32 -14.97 -15.99 -0.85
CA PRO A 32 -16.08 -16.72 -1.45
C PRO A 32 -16.48 -17.89 -0.54
N LYS A 33 -17.61 -17.75 0.16
CA LYS A 33 -18.21 -18.84 0.93
C LYS A 33 -18.78 -19.87 -0.03
N GLY A 34 -17.97 -20.86 -0.40
CA GLY A 34 -18.45 -22.10 -1.00
C GLY A 34 -17.60 -22.56 -2.18
N ARG A 35 -16.96 -23.72 -1.98
CA ARG A 35 -16.19 -24.53 -2.94
C ARG A 35 -14.87 -23.90 -3.35
N GLU A 36 -13.76 -24.50 -2.89
CA GLU A 36 -12.42 -24.37 -3.49
C GLU A 36 -12.12 -22.96 -4.03
N GLY A 37 -12.37 -21.95 -3.20
CA GLY A 37 -12.16 -20.56 -3.58
C GLY A 37 -10.68 -20.32 -3.86
N PRO A 38 -10.33 -19.44 -4.81
CA PRO A 38 -8.94 -19.17 -5.13
C PRO A 38 -8.19 -18.81 -3.85
N GLU A 39 -7.05 -19.47 -3.60
CA GLU A 39 -6.16 -19.13 -2.49
C GLU A 39 -5.98 -17.61 -2.47
N VAL A 40 -6.18 -16.99 -1.31
CA VAL A 40 -6.02 -15.55 -1.15
C VAL A 40 -4.54 -15.23 -1.41
N ARG A 41 -4.27 -14.75 -2.62
CA ARG A 41 -2.94 -14.29 -3.07
C ARG A 41 -2.77 -12.84 -2.67
N GLY A 42 -1.77 -12.58 -1.84
CA GLY A 42 -1.48 -11.26 -1.33
C GLY A 42 -0.03 -11.17 -0.86
N GLY A 43 0.52 -9.97 -0.93
CA GLY A 43 1.86 -9.68 -0.45
C GLY A 43 1.95 -8.28 0.15
N ALA A 44 2.88 -8.11 1.07
CA ALA A 44 3.16 -6.86 1.75
C ALA A 44 4.67 -6.70 1.93
N VAL A 45 5.15 -5.45 1.96
CA VAL A 45 6.54 -5.14 2.31
C VAL A 45 6.52 -4.23 3.52
N ILE A 46 7.31 -4.59 4.53
CA ILE A 46 7.51 -3.81 5.74
C ILE A 46 8.94 -3.28 5.71
N PHE A 47 9.11 -1.98 5.90
CA PHE A 47 10.42 -1.36 6.05
C PHE A 47 10.78 -1.26 7.53
N ILE A 48 11.81 -1.98 7.96
CA ILE A 48 12.41 -1.82 9.29
C ILE A 48 13.69 -1.01 9.11
N GLY A 49 13.55 0.31 9.20
CA GLY A 49 14.61 1.22 8.75
C GLY A 49 14.85 1.09 7.24
N PRO A 50 16.09 1.25 6.74
CA PRO A 50 16.39 1.11 5.32
C PRO A 50 16.38 -0.36 4.84
N ILE A 51 16.08 -1.32 5.72
CA ILE A 51 16.03 -2.74 5.40
C ILE A 51 14.57 -3.14 5.13
N PRO A 52 14.22 -3.45 3.88
CA PRO A 52 12.88 -3.89 3.54
C PRO A 52 12.73 -5.41 3.70
N ILE A 53 11.55 -5.84 4.13
CA ILE A 53 11.18 -7.24 4.32
C ILE A 53 9.89 -7.52 3.57
N ALA A 54 9.95 -8.42 2.57
CA ALA A 54 8.80 -8.83 1.78
C ALA A 54 8.14 -10.07 2.38
N PHE A 55 6.81 -10.01 2.50
CA PHE A 55 5.93 -11.08 2.94
C PHE A 55 4.87 -11.34 1.88
N GLY A 56 4.39 -12.57 1.78
CA GLY A 56 3.27 -12.89 0.93
C GLY A 56 2.80 -14.31 1.10
N THR A 57 1.54 -14.54 0.73
CA THR A 57 0.88 -15.84 0.81
C THR A 57 1.25 -16.76 -0.35
N ASP A 58 1.81 -16.21 -1.44
CA ASP A 58 2.29 -16.96 -2.59
C ASP A 58 3.55 -16.31 -3.21
N LYS A 59 4.30 -17.10 -3.98
CA LYS A 59 5.56 -16.66 -4.60
C LYS A 59 5.36 -15.51 -5.59
N GLU A 60 4.27 -15.51 -6.36
CA GLU A 60 4.02 -14.45 -7.36
C GLU A 60 3.79 -13.12 -6.66
N SER A 61 2.97 -13.10 -5.60
CA SER A 61 2.75 -11.91 -4.78
C SER A 61 4.06 -11.39 -4.20
N VAL A 62 4.89 -12.25 -3.61
CA VAL A 62 6.20 -11.83 -3.07
C VAL A 62 7.08 -11.22 -4.15
N ILE A 63 7.12 -11.81 -5.35
CA ILE A 63 7.90 -11.27 -6.48
C ILE A 63 7.36 -9.90 -6.88
N VAL A 64 6.05 -9.75 -7.06
CA VAL A 64 5.41 -8.48 -7.44
C VAL A 64 5.74 -7.39 -6.43
N VAL A 65 5.57 -7.66 -5.13
CA VAL A 65 5.79 -6.63 -4.10
C VAL A 65 7.29 -6.32 -3.96
N SER A 66 8.17 -7.30 -4.16
CA SER A 66 9.63 -7.08 -4.16
C SER A 66 10.09 -6.22 -5.35
N VAL A 67 9.56 -6.45 -6.55
CA VAL A 67 9.86 -5.61 -7.73
C VAL A 67 9.34 -4.19 -7.50
N PHE A 68 8.10 -4.05 -7.02
CA PHE A 68 7.52 -2.75 -6.70
C PHE A 68 8.38 -1.98 -5.70
N MET A 69 8.87 -2.65 -4.66
CA MET A 69 9.76 -2.10 -3.66
C MET A 69 11.10 -1.62 -4.26
N ILE A 70 11.75 -2.42 -5.11
CA ILE A 70 13.01 -2.01 -5.78
C ILE A 70 12.77 -0.77 -6.64
N VAL A 71 11.68 -0.74 -7.40
CA VAL A 71 11.30 0.42 -8.23
C VAL A 71 11.12 1.66 -7.36
N LEU A 72 10.41 1.55 -6.23
CA LEU A 72 10.25 2.68 -5.29
C LEU A 72 11.57 3.14 -4.68
N MET A 73 12.48 2.23 -4.33
CA MET A 73 13.82 2.59 -3.84
C MET A 73 14.62 3.35 -4.89
N LEU A 74 14.57 2.91 -6.15
CA LEU A 74 15.26 3.60 -7.25
C LEU A 74 14.67 4.98 -7.52
N VAL A 75 13.34 5.11 -7.52
CA VAL A 75 12.65 6.40 -7.67
C VAL A 75 13.01 7.33 -6.53
N ALA A 76 12.95 6.86 -5.28
CA ALA A 76 13.34 7.64 -4.11
C ALA A 76 14.80 8.07 -4.18
N TRP A 77 15.71 7.17 -4.57
CA TRP A 77 17.11 7.47 -4.74
C TRP A 77 17.35 8.51 -5.84
N LEU A 78 16.68 8.39 -7.00
CA LEU A 78 16.77 9.37 -8.09
C LEU A 78 16.26 10.75 -7.67
N LEU A 79 15.11 10.81 -6.99
CA LEU A 79 14.53 12.08 -6.52
C LEU A 79 15.41 12.75 -5.45
N LEU A 80 15.97 11.98 -4.52
CA LEU A 80 16.82 12.49 -3.45
C LEU A 80 18.25 12.80 -3.90
N SER A 81 18.79 12.05 -4.87
CA SER A 81 20.12 12.28 -5.43
C SER A 81 20.13 13.37 -6.50
N GLY A 82 19.04 13.55 -7.24
CA GLY A 82 18.90 14.58 -8.28
C GLY A 82 18.69 16.01 -7.75
N TRP A 83 18.61 16.19 -6.42
CA TRP A 83 18.50 17.51 -5.77
C TRP A 83 19.85 18.02 -5.22
N ARG A 84 20.95 17.34 -5.56
CA ARG A 84 22.32 17.71 -5.16
C ARG A 84 23.12 18.25 -6.32
#